data_AF-A0A7J8Z4J3-F1
#
_entry.id   AF-A0A7J8Z4J3-F1
#
_cell.length_a   1.000
_cell.length_b   1.000
_cell.length_c   1.000
_cell.angle_alpha   90.00
_cell.angle_beta   90.00
_cell.angle_gamma   90.00
#
_symmetry.space_group_name_H-M   'P 1'
#
loop_
_entity.id
_entity.type
_entity.pdbx_description
1 polymer ?
#
loop_
_entity_poly.entity_id
_entity_poly.type
_entity_poly.pdbx_seq_one_letter_code
_entity_poly.pdbx_strand_id
1 'polypeptide(L)'
;MYCAVLTINSFVVSAGIIRVFGQEIAEIPLVATSIANHGKGYFQLLFSCIEKLLAFLNVKNIILPAAEEAESIWTDKFGFKKLRPDQLSEYRKSCCQMVIFQGTSMLQKEVPIHQLISSIERRELYEHLNQGRYDFLE
;
A
#
# COMPACT_ATOMS: atom_id res chain seq x y z
N MET A 1 11.66 5.98 -1.00
CA MET A 1 10.38 6.15 -1.71
C MET A 1 10.32 5.06 -2.76
N TYR A 2 9.22 4.31 -2.82
CA TYR A 2 9.05 3.17 -3.70
C TYR A 2 7.85 3.38 -4.62
N CYS A 3 7.86 2.74 -5.80
CA CYS A 3 6.77 2.76 -6.75
C CYS A 3 6.29 1.33 -6.98
N ALA A 4 5.00 1.10 -6.80
CA ALA A 4 4.34 -0.15 -7.15
C ALA A 4 3.53 0.06 -8.43
N VAL A 5 3.69 -0.84 -9.39
CA VAL A 5 2.99 -0.78 -10.68
C VAL A 5 2.29 -2.10 -10.94
N LEU A 6 1.06 -2.01 -11.45
CA LEU A 6 0.33 -3.16 -11.98
C LEU A 6 0.30 -3.03 -13.50
N THR A 7 0.79 -4.06 -14.18
CA THR A 7 0.79 -4.16 -15.64
C THR A 7 -0.11 -5.28 -16.13
N ILE A 8 -0.74 -5.07 -17.28
CA ILE A 8 -1.51 -6.08 -18.02
C ILE A 8 -1.02 -6.04 -19.47
N ASN A 9 -0.53 -7.16 -19.99
CA ASN A 9 0.05 -7.24 -21.34
C ASN A 9 1.11 -6.15 -21.58
N SER A 10 1.99 -5.94 -20.60
CA SER A 10 3.04 -4.90 -20.61
C SER A 10 2.55 -3.44 -20.56
N PHE A 11 1.24 -3.19 -20.43
CA PHE A 11 0.70 -1.84 -20.21
C PHE A 11 0.49 -1.55 -18.74
N VAL A 12 0.95 -0.38 -18.26
CA VAL A 12 0.68 0.07 -16.89
C VAL A 12 -0.80 0.44 -16.75
N VAL A 13 -1.53 -0.30 -15.93
CA VAL A 13 -2.96 -0.06 -15.69
C VAL A 13 -3.18 0.72 -14.40
N SER A 14 -2.34 0.54 -13.38
CA SER A 14 -2.39 1.25 -12.11
C SER A 14 -0.99 1.40 -11.49
N ALA A 15 -0.79 2.47 -10.72
CA ALA A 15 0.45 2.74 -10.00
C ALA A 15 0.19 3.41 -8.65
N GLY A 16 1.10 3.22 -7.70
CA GLY A 16 1.08 3.86 -6.40
C GLY A 16 2.48 4.16 -5.87
N ILE A 17 2.65 5.33 -5.25
CA ILE A 17 3.87 5.70 -4.53
C ILE A 17 3.72 5.28 -3.08
N ILE A 18 4.78 4.73 -2.50
CA ILE A 18 4.80 4.22 -1.13
C ILE A 18 6.04 4.73 -0.40
N ARG A 19 5.88 5.23 0.82
CA ARG A 19 6.97 5.59 1.73
C ARG A 19 6.80 4.79 3.02
N VAL A 20 7.84 4.09 3.47
CA VAL A 20 7.77 3.27 4.69
C VAL A 20 8.68 3.91 5.74
N PHE A 21 8.12 4.15 6.93
CA PHE A 21 8.78 4.77 8.08
C PHE A 21 8.90 3.76 9.21
N GLY A 22 9.81 2.79 9.03
CA GLY A 22 9.96 1.67 9.95
C GLY A 22 8.69 0.81 10.03
N GLN A 23 8.42 0.26 11.21
CA GLN A 23 7.25 -0.61 11.47
C GLN A 23 6.01 0.17 11.91
N GLU A 24 6.11 1.46 12.19
CA GLU A 24 4.96 2.21 12.69
C GLU A 24 4.00 2.59 11.55
N ILE A 25 4.54 3.11 10.45
CA ILE A 25 3.73 3.78 9.41
C ILE A 25 4.29 3.51 8.01
N ALA A 26 3.38 3.29 7.06
CA ALA A 26 3.62 3.53 5.65
C ALA A 26 2.65 4.59 5.12
N GLU A 27 3.13 5.44 4.22
CA GLU A 27 2.37 6.48 3.55
C GLU A 27 2.18 6.12 2.08
N ILE A 28 0.98 6.34 1.57
CA ILE A 28 0.66 6.25 0.15
C ILE A 28 0.22 7.64 -0.34
N PRO A 29 1.17 8.51 -0.73
CA PRO A 29 0.82 9.90 -1.05
C PRO A 29 0.07 10.03 -2.38
N LEU A 30 0.30 9.12 -3.33
CA LEU A 30 -0.27 9.20 -4.68
C LEU A 30 -0.59 7.82 -5.23
N VAL A 31 -1.75 7.71 -5.86
CA VAL A 31 -2.18 6.53 -6.61
C VAL A 31 -2.86 6.98 -7.89
N ALA A 32 -2.73 6.17 -8.93
CA ALA A 32 -3.37 6.42 -10.22
C ALA A 32 -3.84 5.11 -10.86
N THR A 33 -4.95 5.20 -11.57
CA THR A 33 -5.39 4.17 -12.51
C THR A 33 -5.61 4.84 -13.85
N SER A 34 -5.17 4.21 -14.93
CA SER A 34 -5.41 4.70 -16.29
C SER A 34 -6.92 4.82 -16.55
N ILE A 35 -7.35 5.92 -17.20
CA ILE A 35 -8.77 6.27 -17.39
C ILE A 35 -9.55 5.13 -18.07
N ALA A 36 -8.97 4.51 -19.10
CA ALA A 36 -9.56 3.38 -19.83
C ALA A 36 -9.80 2.13 -18.96
N ASN A 37 -9.27 2.12 -17.74
CA ASN A 37 -9.30 1.01 -16.81
C ASN A 37 -9.92 1.35 -15.45
N HIS A 38 -10.57 2.51 -15.33
CA HIS A 38 -11.36 2.85 -14.15
C HIS A 38 -12.51 1.86 -13.96
N GLY A 39 -12.88 1.62 -12.70
CA GLY A 39 -13.98 0.70 -12.35
C GLY A 39 -13.66 -0.80 -12.48
N LYS A 40 -12.51 -1.18 -13.03
CA LYS A 40 -12.13 -2.60 -13.23
C LYS A 40 -11.45 -3.28 -12.03
N GLY A 41 -11.31 -2.57 -10.91
CA GLY A 41 -10.71 -3.11 -9.68
C GLY A 41 -9.17 -3.23 -9.69
N TYR A 42 -8.46 -2.74 -10.71
CA TYR A 42 -7.00 -2.87 -10.78
C TYR A 42 -6.27 -2.20 -9.63
N PHE A 43 -6.69 -1.01 -9.20
CA PHE A 43 -6.10 -0.38 -8.03
C PHE A 43 -6.38 -1.19 -6.76
N GLN A 44 -7.57 -1.79 -6.63
CA GLN A 44 -7.88 -2.65 -5.49
C GLN A 44 -6.96 -3.88 -5.45
N LEU A 45 -6.67 -4.48 -6.62
CA LEU A 45 -5.71 -5.57 -6.73
C LEU A 45 -4.30 -5.11 -6.32
N LEU A 46 -3.82 -4.00 -6.88
CA LEU A 46 -2.52 -3.42 -6.55
C LEU A 46 -2.41 -3.12 -5.04
N PHE A 47 -3.43 -2.47 -4.48
CA PHE A 47 -3.48 -2.11 -3.07
C PHE A 47 -3.47 -3.36 -2.17
N SER A 48 -4.18 -4.43 -2.54
CA SER A 48 -4.14 -5.69 -1.78
C SER A 48 -2.73 -6.30 -1.71
N CYS A 49 -1.93 -6.16 -2.78
CA CYS A 49 -0.53 -6.59 -2.78
C CYS A 49 0.34 -5.69 -1.90
N ILE A 50 0.08 -4.38 -1.93
CA ILE A 50 0.75 -3.42 -1.04
C ILE A 50 0.44 -3.75 0.43
N GLU A 51 -0.82 -4.01 0.78
CA GLU A 51 -1.20 -4.40 2.15
C GLU A 51 -0.48 -5.67 2.61
N LYS A 52 -0.41 -6.70 1.77
CA LYS A 52 0.32 -7.94 2.08
C LYS A 52 1.81 -7.68 2.30
N LEU A 53 2.43 -6.84 1.45
CA LEU A 53 3.84 -6.46 1.60
C LEU A 53 4.06 -5.72 2.92
N LEU A 54 3.22 -4.73 3.24
CA LEU A 54 3.33 -3.97 4.48
C LEU A 54 3.12 -4.85 5.71
N ALA A 55 2.21 -5.81 5.64
CA ALA A 55 1.98 -6.79 6.71
C ALA A 55 3.20 -7.69 6.91
N PHE A 56 3.83 -8.15 5.82
CA PHE A 56 5.08 -8.91 5.86
C PHE A 56 6.23 -8.10 6.48
N LEU A 57 6.27 -6.79 6.24
CA LEU A 57 7.25 -5.86 6.82
C LEU A 57 6.90 -5.43 8.26
N ASN A 58 5.85 -5.99 8.86
CA ASN A 58 5.35 -5.64 10.19
C ASN A 58 5.00 -4.14 10.34
N VAL A 59 4.61 -3.48 9.26
CA VAL A 59 4.07 -2.11 9.33
C VAL A 59 2.71 -2.15 10.00
N LYS A 60 2.46 -1.25 10.96
CA LYS A 60 1.21 -1.20 11.73
C LYS A 60 0.12 -0.42 11.02
N ASN A 61 0.45 0.76 10.48
CA ASN A 61 -0.54 1.67 9.93
C ASN A 61 -0.20 2.12 8.50
N ILE A 62 -1.23 2.28 7.69
CA ILE A 62 -1.19 2.95 6.39
C ILE A 62 -1.86 4.31 6.55
N ILE A 63 -1.20 5.36 6.07
CA ILE A 63 -1.75 6.71 6.01
C ILE A 63 -1.74 7.25 4.59
N LEU A 64 -2.67 8.15 4.28
CA LEU A 64 -2.68 8.86 3.01
C LEU A 64 -3.46 10.17 3.08
N PRO A 65 -3.11 11.17 2.24
CA PRO A 65 -3.98 12.28 1.94
C PRO A 65 -5.05 11.87 0.93
N ALA A 66 -6.32 12.18 1.20
CA ALA A 66 -7.44 11.97 0.29
C ALA A 66 -8.11 13.30 -0.06
N ALA A 67 -8.27 13.57 -1.36
CA ALA A 67 -9.12 14.66 -1.82
C ALA A 67 -10.58 14.42 -1.39
N GLU A 68 -11.34 15.51 -1.20
CA GLU A 68 -12.71 15.46 -0.71
C GLU A 68 -13.60 14.54 -1.55
N GLU A 69 -13.43 14.56 -2.87
CA GLU A 69 -14.19 13.75 -3.82
C GLU A 69 -13.83 12.26 -3.79
N ALA A 70 -12.65 11.92 -3.27
CA ALA A 70 -12.16 10.55 -3.17
C ALA A 70 -12.26 9.97 -1.75
N GLU A 71 -12.64 10.78 -0.77
CA GLU A 71 -12.63 10.41 0.65
C GLU A 71 -13.54 9.20 0.92
N SER A 72 -14.77 9.22 0.40
CA SER A 72 -15.75 8.13 0.55
C SER A 72 -15.26 6.81 -0.06
N ILE A 73 -14.49 6.86 -1.15
CA ILE A 73 -13.91 5.66 -1.75
C ILE A 73 -12.95 5.00 -0.78
N TRP A 74 -12.08 5.79 -0.14
CA TRP A 74 -11.11 5.29 0.83
C TRP A 74 -11.78 4.76 2.10
N THR A 75 -12.81 5.43 2.60
CA THR A 75 -13.52 4.98 3.79
C THR A 75 -14.36 3.75 3.53
N ASP A 76 -15.16 3.77 2.47
CA ASP A 76 -16.23 2.79 2.27
C ASP A 76 -15.71 1.52 1.60
N LYS A 77 -14.77 1.64 0.64
CA LYS A 77 -14.22 0.48 -0.08
C LYS A 77 -12.95 -0.07 0.54
N PHE A 78 -12.09 0.82 1.05
CA PHE A 78 -10.78 0.42 1.54
C PHE A 78 -10.71 0.34 3.07
N GLY A 79 -11.74 0.79 3.79
CA GLY A 79 -11.82 0.68 5.25
C GLY A 79 -10.92 1.67 5.98
N PHE A 80 -10.53 2.76 5.33
CA PHE A 80 -9.82 3.85 6.00
C PHE A 80 -10.76 4.65 6.90
N LYS A 81 -10.18 5.36 7.85
CA LYS A 81 -10.89 6.29 8.74
C LYS A 81 -10.15 7.62 8.77
N LYS A 82 -10.88 8.71 8.99
CA LYS A 82 -10.24 10.02 9.22
C LYS A 82 -9.27 9.94 10.38
N LEU A 83 -8.05 10.40 10.16
CA LEU A 83 -7.08 10.57 11.22
C LEU A 83 -7.49 11.78 12.06
N ARG A 84 -7.56 11.61 13.37
CA ARG A 84 -7.93 12.69 14.26
C ARG A 84 -6.78 13.73 14.37
N PRO A 85 -7.08 15.02 14.61
CA PRO A 85 -6.05 16.07 14.65
C PRO A 85 -4.95 15.85 15.70
N ASP A 86 -5.30 15.26 16.85
CA ASP A 86 -4.37 14.87 17.93
C ASP A 86 -3.35 13.84 17.44
N GLN A 87 -3.82 12.76 16.81
CA GLN A 87 -2.96 11.70 16.27
C GLN A 87 -2.08 12.19 15.12
N LEU A 88 -2.62 13.05 14.26
CA LEU A 88 -1.85 13.68 13.19
C LEU A 88 -0.70 14.54 13.74
N SER A 89 -0.94 15.27 14.83
CA SER A 89 0.11 16.05 15.51
C SER A 89 1.20 15.16 16.08
N GLU A 90 0.83 14.01 16.64
CA GLU A 90 1.78 13.02 17.16
C GLU A 90 2.68 12.46 16.06
N TYR A 91 2.12 12.02 14.92
CA TYR A 91 2.93 11.53 13.79
C TYR A 91 3.88 12.57 13.20
N ARG A 92 3.47 13.85 13.17
CA ARG A 92 4.33 14.95 12.74
C ARG A 92 5.51 15.17 13.68
N LYS A 93 5.31 14.96 14.99
CA LYS A 93 6.36 15.13 16.02
C LYS A 93 7.28 13.92 16.09
N SER A 94 6.75 12.71 15.90
CA SER A 94 7.45 11.47 16.24
C SER A 94 8.36 10.94 15.14
N CYS A 95 7.99 11.04 13.85
CA CYS A 95 8.80 10.36 12.82
C CYS A 95 8.59 10.78 11.36
N CYS A 96 7.58 11.58 10.99
CA CYS A 96 7.16 11.65 9.60
C CYS A 96 7.00 13.06 9.06
N GLN A 97 7.85 13.44 8.09
CA GLN A 97 7.56 14.53 7.15
C GLN A 97 6.54 14.01 6.11
N MET A 98 5.30 13.84 6.58
CA MET A 98 4.15 13.40 5.77
C MET A 98 3.87 14.41 4.67
N VAL A 99 3.47 13.91 3.50
CA VAL A 99 2.97 14.73 2.40
C VAL A 99 1.56 15.19 2.74
N ILE A 100 1.33 16.49 2.57
CA ILE A 100 0.01 17.10 2.74
C ILE A 100 -0.29 17.81 1.44
N PHE A 101 -1.46 17.55 0.88
CA PHE A 101 -2.00 18.32 -0.23
C PHE A 101 -3.09 19.25 0.30
N GLN A 102 -3.10 20.50 -0.16
CA GLN A 102 -4.17 21.43 0.21
C GLN A 102 -5.52 20.88 -0.26
N GLY A 103 -6.55 21.01 0.58
CA GLY A 103 -7.88 20.44 0.29
C GLY A 103 -7.99 18.93 0.48
N THR A 104 -7.02 18.28 1.16
CA THR A 104 -7.09 16.85 1.47
C THR A 104 -7.25 16.56 2.95
N SER A 105 -8.02 15.52 3.26
CA SER A 105 -8.13 14.92 4.59
C SER A 105 -7.07 13.83 4.76
N MET A 106 -6.44 13.76 5.93
CA MET A 106 -5.57 12.62 6.25
C MET A 106 -6.40 11.44 6.72
N LEU A 107 -6.22 10.29 6.06
CA LEU A 107 -6.87 9.04 6.37
C LEU A 107 -5.85 8.02 6.90
N GLN A 108 -6.31 7.14 7.78
CA GLN A 108 -5.52 6.04 8.33
C GLN A 108 -6.26 4.72 8.27
N LYS A 109 -5.51 3.63 8.18
CA LYS A 109 -5.99 2.26 8.27
C LYS A 109 -4.92 1.39 8.93
N GLU A 110 -5.33 0.47 9.79
CA GLU A 110 -4.43 -0.58 10.29
C GLU A 110 -4.12 -1.59 9.19
N VAL A 111 -2.85 -1.95 9.06
CA VAL A 111 -2.43 -3.02 8.15
C VAL A 111 -3.05 -4.32 8.67
N PRO A 112 -3.77 -5.09 7.82
CA PRO A 112 -4.34 -6.36 8.24
C PRO A 112 -3.26 -7.29 8.81
N ILE A 113 -3.56 -7.94 9.92
CA ILE A 113 -2.65 -8.95 10.50
C ILE A 113 -2.38 -9.99 9.42
N HIS A 114 -1.11 -10.21 9.12
CA HIS A 114 -0.70 -11.29 8.25
C HIS A 114 -1.12 -12.61 8.90
N GLN A 115 -2.27 -13.14 8.51
CA GLN A 115 -2.55 -14.57 8.65
C GLN A 115 -1.57 -15.23 7.70
N LEU A 116 -0.40 -15.55 8.24
CA LEU A 116 0.56 -16.41 7.58
C LEU A 116 -0.26 -17.58 7.05
N ILE A 117 -0.30 -17.69 5.72
CA ILE A 117 -0.31 -18.97 5.06
C ILE A 117 0.56 -19.89 5.92
N SER A 118 -0.03 -21.01 6.36
CA SER A 118 0.56 -21.91 7.35
C SER A 118 2.07 -22.04 7.14
N SER A 119 2.84 -22.13 8.22
CA SER A 119 4.31 -22.25 8.26
C SER A 119 4.92 -23.28 7.29
N ILE A 120 4.10 -24.09 6.64
CA ILE A 120 4.39 -25.06 5.58
C ILE A 120 4.80 -24.37 4.26
N GLU A 121 4.05 -23.41 3.73
CA GLU A 121 4.37 -22.81 2.41
C GLU A 121 5.59 -21.88 2.46
N ARG A 122 5.92 -21.36 3.65
CA ARG A 122 7.14 -20.56 3.84
C ARG A 122 8.40 -21.38 3.55
N ARG A 123 8.43 -22.66 3.93
CA ARG A 123 9.57 -23.55 3.62
C ARG A 123 9.69 -23.79 2.13
N GLU A 124 8.58 -24.04 1.44
CA GLU A 124 8.59 -24.32 0.00
C GLU A 124 9.07 -23.13 -0.84
N LEU A 125 8.75 -21.90 -0.40
CA LEU A 125 9.19 -20.66 -1.05
C LEU A 125 10.68 -20.38 -0.81
N TYR A 126 11.18 -20.62 0.42
CA TYR A 126 12.62 -20.53 0.71
C TYR A 126 13.42 -21.66 0.04
N GLU A 127 12.86 -22.86 -0.08
CA GLU A 127 13.46 -23.96 -0.83
C GLU A 127 13.50 -23.65 -2.33
N HIS A 128 12.42 -23.14 -2.93
CA HIS A 128 12.39 -22.74 -4.33
C HIS A 128 13.35 -21.59 -4.66
N LEU A 129 13.45 -20.57 -3.79
CA LEU A 129 14.37 -19.44 -3.99
C LEU A 129 15.84 -19.86 -3.81
N ASN A 130 16.12 -20.84 -2.95
CA ASN A 130 17.46 -21.39 -2.76
C ASN A 130 17.84 -22.48 -3.78
N GLN A 131 16.90 -22.91 -4.64
CA GLN A 131 17.13 -23.92 -5.67
C GLN A 131 17.56 -23.33 -7.03
N GLY A 132 18.02 -22.08 -7.03
CA GLY A 132 18.92 -21.48 -8.03
C GLY A 132 18.92 -22.15 -9.41
N ARG A 133 17.88 -21.88 -10.21
CA ARG A 133 17.97 -22.07 -11.66
C ARG A 133 17.86 -20.70 -12.33
N TYR A 134 19.01 -20.06 -12.48
CA TYR A 134 19.22 -18.94 -13.38
C TYR A 134 19.23 -19.45 -14.82
N ASP A 135 18.09 -19.93 -15.32
CA ASP A 135 17.92 -20.29 -16.73
C ASP A 135 16.65 -19.60 -17.25
N PHE A 136 16.73 -18.29 -17.51
CA PHE A 136 15.88 -17.60 -18.49
C PHE A 136 16.51 -16.22 -18.81
N LEU A 137 17.66 -16.27 -19.47
CA LEU A 137 18.16 -15.21 -20.36
C LEU A 137 18.84 -15.88 -21.55
N GLU A 138 18.03 -16.40 -22.47
CA GLU A 138 18.25 -16.36 -23.93
C GLU A 138 16.90 -16.18 -24.61
#